data_AF-A0AAN7BF37-F1
#
_entry.id   AF-A0AAN7BF37-F1
#
_cell.length_a   1.000
_cell.length_b   1.000
_cell.length_c   1.000
_cell.angle_alpha   90.00
_cell.angle_beta   90.00
_cell.angle_gamma   90.00
#
_symmetry.space_group_name_H-M   'P 1'
#
loop_
_entity.id
_entity.type
_entity.pdbx_description
1 polymer ?
#
loop_
_entity_poly.entity_id
_entity_poly.type
_entity_poly.pdbx_seq_one_letter_code
_entity_poly.pdbx_strand_id
1 'polypeptide(L)'
;MPPDPETEKLDTERARLKGGQYRIKGSENEDRIRELTRLIAAKVARRKNDIRRAYREDYFYNRPTWDVEANGQEEREYIEPAIDLYIPERAQLAEILCNQPDNLSSTELLELRILAAELMVVLCGKRETVKRNRIQRRARADVKVKEESPGPDLFPLLMDRKQCPHCIGDETLSFEERTFKYCRPAVMYDHFDRKHTQQLGSVKQMSCNHPKCREEALEFKHLNHFKNHVEQVHGVKLRA
;
A
#
# COMPACT_ATOMS: atom_id res chain seq x y z
N MET A 1 24.04 -36.45 1.80
CA MET A 1 23.21 -37.51 1.19
C MET A 1 24.15 -38.59 0.69
N PRO A 2 24.13 -39.80 1.30
CA PRO A 2 24.97 -40.89 0.83
C PRO A 2 24.63 -41.21 -0.64
N PRO A 3 25.62 -41.50 -1.49
CA PRO A 3 25.38 -41.87 -2.88
C PRO A 3 24.51 -43.13 -2.96
N ASP A 4 23.79 -43.29 -4.08
CA ASP A 4 22.94 -44.46 -4.24
C ASP A 4 23.87 -45.67 -4.49
N PRO A 5 23.75 -46.78 -3.75
CA PRO A 5 24.61 -47.96 -3.91
C PRO A 5 24.66 -48.47 -5.35
N GLU A 6 23.61 -48.24 -6.15
CA GLU A 6 23.63 -48.58 -7.57
C GLU A 6 24.45 -47.60 -8.42
N THR A 7 24.46 -46.31 -8.06
CA THR A 7 25.35 -45.31 -8.70
C THR A 7 26.82 -45.53 -8.33
N GLU A 8 27.12 -45.96 -7.10
CA GLU A 8 28.49 -46.29 -6.67
C GLU A 8 29.05 -47.49 -7.40
N LYS A 9 28.23 -48.53 -7.63
CA LYS A 9 28.59 -49.68 -8.46
C LYS A 9 28.90 -49.29 -9.92
N LEU A 10 28.16 -48.34 -10.48
CA LEU A 10 28.41 -47.86 -11.84
C LEU A 10 29.66 -46.96 -11.91
N ASP A 11 29.92 -46.15 -10.89
CA ASP A 11 31.11 -45.31 -10.81
C ASP A 11 32.38 -46.12 -10.57
N THR A 12 32.32 -47.17 -9.75
CA THR A 12 33.44 -48.11 -9.55
C THR A 12 33.77 -48.88 -10.84
N GLU A 13 32.75 -49.34 -11.57
CA GLU A 13 32.96 -49.99 -12.87
C GLU A 13 33.55 -49.03 -13.91
N ARG A 14 33.04 -47.79 -13.96
CA ARG A 14 33.60 -46.74 -14.82
C ARG A 14 35.04 -46.41 -14.46
N ALA A 15 35.39 -46.36 -13.18
CA ALA A 15 36.74 -46.12 -12.70
C ALA A 15 37.69 -47.27 -13.07
N ARG A 16 37.23 -48.52 -12.95
CA ARG A 16 37.97 -49.73 -13.36
C ARG A 16 38.28 -49.71 -14.86
N LEU A 17 37.28 -49.42 -15.70
CA LEU A 17 37.45 -49.32 -17.15
C LEU A 17 38.34 -48.15 -17.58
N LYS A 18 38.35 -47.06 -16.81
CA LYS A 18 39.20 -45.89 -17.07
C LYS A 18 40.66 -46.11 -16.66
N GLY A 19 40.94 -47.05 -15.75
CA GLY A 19 42.30 -47.41 -15.35
C GLY A 19 43.18 -46.24 -14.88
N GLY A 20 42.57 -45.16 -14.36
CA GLY A 20 43.26 -43.93 -13.98
C GLY A 20 43.62 -42.98 -15.14
N GLN A 21 43.36 -43.32 -16.40
CA GLN A 21 43.67 -42.47 -17.56
C GLN A 21 42.72 -41.27 -17.63
N TYR A 22 43.24 -40.04 -17.64
CA TYR A 22 42.40 -38.84 -17.76
C TYR A 22 41.71 -38.73 -19.13
N ARG A 23 42.43 -39.10 -20.21
CA ARG A 23 41.94 -39.07 -21.60
C ARG A 23 41.45 -40.44 -22.02
N ILE A 24 40.18 -40.52 -22.44
CA ILE A 24 39.49 -41.77 -22.80
C ILE A 24 39.46 -41.98 -24.34
N LYS A 25 39.83 -40.94 -25.11
CA LYS A 25 39.76 -40.95 -26.57
C LYS A 25 40.76 -41.94 -27.16
N GLY A 26 40.28 -42.97 -27.85
CA GLY A 26 41.10 -44.03 -28.46
C GLY A 26 41.35 -45.25 -27.57
N SER A 27 40.67 -45.38 -26.43
CA SER A 27 40.70 -46.62 -25.64
C SER A 27 39.63 -47.61 -26.12
N GLU A 28 39.91 -48.91 -25.99
CA GLU A 28 38.95 -49.97 -26.36
C GLU A 28 37.62 -49.86 -25.60
N ASN A 29 37.66 -49.28 -24.40
CA ASN A 29 36.50 -49.13 -23.52
C ASN A 29 35.81 -47.75 -23.63
N GLU A 30 36.16 -46.92 -24.61
CA GLU A 30 35.69 -45.54 -24.72
C GLU A 30 34.16 -45.42 -24.72
N ASP A 31 33.48 -46.19 -25.58
CA ASP A 31 32.02 -46.15 -25.72
C ASP A 31 31.33 -46.62 -24.43
N ARG A 32 31.88 -47.65 -23.78
CA ARG A 32 31.35 -48.16 -22.51
C ARG A 32 31.50 -47.15 -21.38
N ILE A 33 32.64 -46.44 -21.32
CA ILE A 33 32.87 -45.38 -20.32
C ILE A 33 31.93 -44.19 -20.54
N ARG A 34 31.70 -43.81 -21.81
CA ARG A 34 30.76 -42.75 -22.16
C ARG A 34 29.33 -43.12 -21.78
N GLU A 35 28.92 -44.36 -22.04
CA GLU A 35 27.59 -44.85 -21.68
C GLU A 35 27.37 -44.90 -20.17
N LEU A 36 28.34 -45.45 -19.42
CA LEU A 36 28.30 -45.42 -17.95
C LEU A 36 28.20 -43.99 -17.41
N THR A 37 28.95 -43.05 -17.99
CA THR A 37 28.90 -41.63 -17.58
C THR A 37 27.51 -41.03 -17.78
N ARG A 38 26.84 -41.31 -18.90
CA ARG A 38 25.46 -40.86 -19.14
C ARG A 38 24.48 -41.50 -18.17
N LEU A 39 24.59 -42.80 -17.93
CA LEU A 39 23.73 -43.54 -17.00
C LEU A 39 23.85 -43.02 -15.57
N ILE A 40 25.07 -42.78 -15.08
CA ILE A 40 25.33 -42.20 -13.76
C ILE A 40 24.70 -40.80 -13.67
N ALA A 41 24.94 -39.95 -14.66
CA ALA A 41 24.36 -38.60 -14.68
C ALA A 41 22.83 -38.62 -14.65
N ALA A 42 22.20 -39.50 -15.44
CA ALA A 42 20.75 -39.65 -15.47
C ALA A 42 20.17 -40.15 -14.13
N LYS A 43 20.83 -41.12 -13.48
CA LYS A 43 20.40 -41.62 -12.16
C LYS A 43 20.53 -40.56 -11.07
N VAL A 44 21.65 -39.84 -11.03
CA VAL A 44 21.85 -38.73 -10.08
C VAL A 44 20.80 -37.63 -10.29
N ALA A 45 20.49 -37.28 -11.55
CA ALA A 45 19.48 -36.28 -11.87
C ALA A 45 18.08 -36.72 -11.42
N ARG A 46 17.68 -37.98 -11.69
CA ARG A 46 16.40 -38.54 -11.24
C ARG A 46 16.26 -38.48 -9.72
N ARG A 47 17.26 -38.97 -8.99
CA ARG A 47 17.24 -38.95 -7.51
C ARG A 47 17.14 -37.55 -6.93
N LYS A 48 17.85 -36.57 -7.51
CA LYS A 48 17.72 -35.16 -7.10
C LYS A 48 16.30 -34.64 -7.30
N ASN A 49 15.65 -35.00 -8.40
CA ASN A 49 14.27 -34.60 -8.66
C ASN A 49 13.29 -35.30 -7.71
N ASP A 50 13.48 -36.58 -7.42
CA ASP A 50 12.64 -37.34 -6.49
C ASP A 50 12.72 -36.77 -5.07
N ILE A 51 13.93 -36.45 -4.59
CA ILE A 51 14.14 -35.80 -3.28
C ILE A 51 13.47 -34.43 -3.26
N ARG A 52 13.66 -33.61 -4.31
CA ARG A 52 13.03 -32.29 -4.39
C ARG A 52 11.51 -32.41 -4.37
N ARG A 53 10.95 -33.41 -5.06
CA ARG A 53 9.51 -33.67 -5.07
C ARG A 53 9.03 -34.08 -3.68
N ALA A 54 9.70 -35.03 -3.03
CA ALA A 54 9.35 -35.47 -1.67
C ALA A 54 9.40 -34.33 -0.65
N TYR A 55 10.47 -33.51 -0.67
CA TYR A 55 10.58 -32.35 0.20
C TYR A 55 9.49 -31.32 -0.06
N ARG A 56 9.14 -31.10 -1.34
CA ARG A 56 8.05 -30.21 -1.72
C ARG A 56 6.72 -30.73 -1.21
N GLU A 57 6.41 -32.00 -1.42
CA GLU A 57 5.19 -32.66 -0.95
C GLU A 57 5.07 -32.58 0.57
N ASP A 58 6.14 -32.91 1.30
CA ASP A 58 6.20 -32.80 2.76
C ASP A 58 6.00 -31.36 3.25
N TYR A 59 6.70 -30.39 2.64
CA TYR A 59 6.55 -28.98 2.95
C TYR A 59 5.10 -28.51 2.76
N PHE A 60 4.45 -28.85 1.64
CA PHE A 60 3.07 -28.41 1.38
C PHE A 60 2.05 -29.14 2.24
N TYR A 61 2.28 -30.40 2.59
CA TYR A 61 1.42 -31.16 3.49
C TYR A 61 1.50 -30.65 4.93
N ASN A 62 2.71 -30.33 5.41
CA ASN A 62 2.96 -29.93 6.81
C ASN A 62 2.90 -28.42 7.05
N ARG A 63 2.93 -27.57 6.02
CA ARG A 63 2.91 -26.10 6.18
C ARG A 63 1.74 -25.57 7.02
N PRO A 64 0.49 -26.02 6.84
CA PRO A 64 -0.62 -25.57 7.70
C PRO A 64 -0.38 -25.91 9.17
N THR A 65 0.26 -27.05 9.45
CA THR A 65 0.56 -27.51 10.81
C THR A 65 1.69 -26.68 11.42
N TRP A 66 2.75 -26.39 10.68
CA TRP A 66 3.86 -25.54 11.16
C TRP A 66 3.43 -24.11 11.47
N ASP A 67 2.58 -23.50 10.63
CA ASP A 67 2.09 -22.14 10.86
C ASP A 67 1.21 -22.08 12.13
N VAL A 68 0.47 -23.15 12.44
CA VAL A 68 -0.36 -23.24 13.65
C VAL A 68 0.50 -23.54 14.89
N GLU A 69 1.43 -24.48 14.81
CA GLU A 69 2.34 -24.82 15.92
C GLU A 69 3.26 -23.64 16.29
N ALA A 70 3.74 -22.88 15.30
CA ALA A 70 4.55 -21.68 15.54
C ALA A 70 3.75 -20.55 16.20
N ASN A 71 2.44 -20.44 15.94
CA ASN A 71 1.58 -19.43 16.55
C ASN A 71 0.93 -19.89 17.87
N GLY A 72 0.84 -21.19 18.12
CA GLY A 72 0.20 -21.76 19.33
C GLY A 72 1.08 -21.76 20.59
N GLN A 73 2.36 -21.40 20.47
CA GLN A 73 3.29 -21.32 21.62
C GLN A 73 3.36 -19.94 22.28
N GLU A 74 2.79 -18.91 21.66
CA GLU A 74 2.75 -17.55 22.20
C GLU A 74 1.32 -17.21 22.61
N GLU A 75 1.05 -17.24 23.92
CA GLU A 75 -0.10 -16.54 24.49
C GLU A 75 0.16 -15.03 24.30
N ARG A 76 -0.14 -14.53 23.10
CA ARG A 76 0.10 -13.13 22.75
C ARG A 76 -0.86 -12.29 23.57
N GLU A 77 -0.30 -11.51 24.48
CA GLU A 77 -1.04 -10.46 25.19
C GLU A 77 -1.79 -9.61 24.16
N TYR A 78 -3.11 -9.52 24.31
CA TYR A 78 -3.93 -8.74 23.40
C TYR A 78 -3.58 -7.26 23.59
N ILE A 79 -2.80 -6.71 22.66
CA ILE A 79 -2.55 -5.27 22.60
C ILE A 79 -3.71 -4.65 21.82
N GLU A 80 -4.52 -3.83 22.49
CA GLU A 80 -5.57 -3.08 21.83
C GLU A 80 -4.95 -2.19 20.74
N PRO A 81 -5.39 -2.31 19.47
CA PRO A 81 -4.79 -1.55 18.39
C PRO A 81 -5.12 -0.07 18.56
N ALA A 82 -4.09 0.79 18.51
CA ALA A 82 -4.30 2.23 18.50
C ALA A 82 -5.17 2.64 17.29
N ILE A 83 -6.38 3.12 17.55
CA ILE A 83 -7.31 3.60 16.53
C ILE A 83 -6.98 5.07 16.24
N ASP A 84 -6.24 5.33 15.16
CA ASP A 84 -6.04 6.70 14.68
C ASP A 84 -7.32 7.24 14.01
N LEU A 85 -8.10 8.04 14.73
CA LEU A 85 -9.23 8.79 14.18
C LEU A 85 -8.76 10.16 13.69
N TYR A 86 -8.82 10.40 12.38
CA TYR A 86 -8.31 11.63 11.77
C TYR A 86 -9.36 12.72 11.58
N ILE A 87 -10.65 12.36 11.59
CA ILE A 87 -11.73 13.34 11.61
C ILE A 87 -11.96 13.74 13.07
N PRO A 88 -11.75 15.02 13.43
CA PRO A 88 -11.92 15.48 14.80
C PRO A 88 -13.30 15.15 15.39
N GLU A 89 -14.35 15.28 14.57
CA GLU A 89 -15.72 14.98 14.96
C GLU A 89 -15.93 13.51 15.29
N ARG A 90 -15.25 12.60 14.56
CA ARG A 90 -15.29 11.16 14.84
C ARG A 90 -14.50 10.81 16.09
N ALA A 91 -13.35 11.46 16.31
CA ALA A 91 -12.57 11.29 17.53
C ALA A 91 -13.36 11.73 18.78
N GLN A 92 -14.03 12.88 18.70
CA GLN A 92 -14.89 13.37 19.78
C GLN A 92 -16.10 12.45 20.00
N LEU A 93 -16.73 11.95 18.94
CA LEU A 93 -17.81 10.97 19.07
C LEU A 93 -17.38 9.67 19.74
N ALA A 94 -16.17 9.17 19.43
CA ALA A 94 -15.63 7.99 20.09
C ALA A 94 -15.44 8.23 21.60
N GLU A 95 -14.96 9.41 21.99
CA GLU A 95 -14.83 9.76 23.41
C GLU A 95 -16.20 9.79 24.11
N ILE A 96 -17.21 10.39 23.48
CA ILE A 96 -18.56 10.50 24.08
C ILE A 96 -19.28 9.14 24.13
N LEU A 97 -19.13 8.29 23.12
CA LEU A 97 -19.92 7.06 22.98
C LEU A 97 -19.21 5.82 23.54
N CYS A 98 -17.89 5.77 23.49
CA CYS A 98 -17.10 4.60 23.91
C CYS A 98 -16.38 4.83 25.25
N ASN A 99 -15.96 6.08 25.53
CA ASN A 99 -15.19 6.43 26.74
C ASN A 99 -15.99 7.36 27.68
N GLN A 100 -17.32 7.23 27.69
CA GLN A 100 -18.17 8.08 28.52
C GLN A 100 -17.81 7.94 30.02
N PRO A 101 -17.62 9.04 30.76
CA PRO A 101 -17.41 8.98 32.20
C PRO A 101 -18.64 8.44 32.94
N ASP A 102 -18.43 7.57 33.93
CA ASP A 102 -19.51 6.92 34.68
C ASP A 102 -20.21 7.85 35.69
N ASN A 103 -19.58 8.97 36.06
CA ASN A 103 -19.98 9.83 37.17
C ASN A 103 -20.67 11.14 36.74
N LEU A 104 -21.40 11.13 35.63
CA LEU A 104 -22.06 12.31 35.08
C LEU A 104 -23.42 12.58 35.72
N SER A 105 -23.73 13.85 35.96
CA SER A 105 -25.08 14.30 36.29
C SER A 105 -26.03 14.18 35.09
N SER A 106 -27.33 14.16 35.36
CA SER A 106 -28.36 14.10 34.30
C SER A 106 -28.27 15.25 33.28
N THR A 107 -27.83 16.43 33.74
CA THR A 107 -27.65 17.62 32.90
C THR A 107 -26.43 17.47 31.99
N GLU A 108 -25.29 17.03 32.52
CA GLU A 108 -24.08 16.81 31.72
C GLU A 108 -24.29 15.69 30.68
N LEU A 109 -25.04 14.66 31.06
CA LEU A 109 -25.40 13.57 30.16
C LEU A 109 -26.27 14.06 28.99
N LEU A 110 -27.22 14.97 29.27
CA LEU A 110 -28.04 15.60 28.24
C LEU A 110 -27.18 16.45 27.28
N GLU A 111 -26.26 17.25 27.81
CA GLU A 111 -25.34 18.08 26.99
C GLU A 111 -24.47 17.22 26.08
N LEU A 112 -23.89 16.13 26.61
CA LEU A 112 -23.08 15.19 25.81
C LEU A 112 -23.91 14.55 24.69
N ARG A 113 -25.19 14.23 24.94
CA ARG A 113 -26.08 13.68 23.90
C ARG A 113 -26.40 14.70 22.81
N ILE A 114 -26.62 15.96 23.17
CA ILE A 114 -26.82 17.05 22.20
C ILE A 114 -25.57 17.21 21.35
N LEU A 115 -24.41 17.29 21.99
CA LEU A 115 -23.11 17.40 21.30
C LEU A 115 -22.87 16.20 20.38
N ALA A 116 -23.16 14.98 20.82
CA ALA A 116 -23.05 13.79 19.97
C ALA A 116 -23.97 13.88 18.73
N ALA A 117 -25.21 14.36 18.89
CA ALA A 117 -26.12 14.55 17.76
C ALA A 117 -25.59 15.59 16.76
N GLU A 118 -25.08 16.73 17.25
CA GLU A 118 -24.47 17.76 16.42
C GLU A 118 -23.25 17.25 15.67
N LEU A 119 -22.35 16.54 16.37
CA LEU A 119 -21.17 15.93 15.76
C LEU A 119 -21.53 14.89 14.72
N MET A 120 -22.58 14.07 14.95
CA MET A 120 -23.09 13.11 13.97
C MET A 120 -23.60 13.80 12.70
N VAL A 121 -24.29 14.94 12.84
CA VAL A 121 -24.75 15.75 11.70
C VAL A 121 -23.56 16.31 10.91
N VAL A 122 -22.56 16.89 11.61
CA VAL A 122 -21.35 17.40 10.96
C VAL A 122 -20.59 16.27 10.24
N LEU A 123 -20.45 15.11 10.90
CA LEU A 123 -19.75 13.95 10.36
C LEU A 123 -20.42 13.41 9.10
N CYS A 124 -21.75 13.46 8.98
CA CYS A 124 -22.46 13.05 7.77
C CYS A 124 -22.05 13.86 6.52
N GLY A 125 -21.59 15.10 6.71
CA GLY A 125 -21.03 15.94 5.65
C GLY A 125 -19.55 15.69 5.36
N LYS A 126 -18.87 14.84 6.13
CA LYS A 126 -17.44 14.54 5.99
C LYS A 126 -17.24 13.15 5.40
N ARG A 127 -16.15 12.96 4.66
CA ARG A 127 -15.76 11.69 4.06
C ARG A 127 -14.39 11.26 4.57
N GLU A 128 -14.33 10.12 5.24
CA GLU A 128 -13.06 9.45 5.52
C GLU A 128 -12.64 8.69 4.28
N THR A 129 -11.60 9.17 3.59
CA THR A 129 -10.96 8.33 2.58
C THR A 129 -10.00 7.37 3.27
N VAL A 130 -9.93 6.12 2.80
CA VAL A 130 -8.93 5.16 3.28
C VAL A 130 -7.55 5.76 2.98
N LYS A 131 -6.90 6.34 4.00
CA LYS A 131 -5.60 6.97 3.84
C LYS A 131 -4.60 5.97 3.23
N ARG A 132 -3.96 6.41 2.15
CA ARG A 132 -2.75 5.78 1.54
C ARG A 132 -1.55 5.77 2.49
N ASN A 133 -1.62 6.49 3.61
CA ASN A 133 -0.54 6.66 4.58
C ASN A 133 -0.43 5.54 5.61
N ARG A 134 -1.31 4.51 5.60
CA ARG A 134 -1.08 3.31 6.45
C ARG A 134 0.29 2.67 6.22
N ILE A 135 0.89 2.87 5.04
CA ILE A 135 2.20 2.33 4.67
C ILE A 135 3.37 3.25 5.10
N GLN A 136 3.10 4.51 5.48
CA GLN A 136 4.14 5.52 5.72
C GLN A 136 4.30 6.00 7.16
N ARG A 137 3.62 5.40 8.15
CA ARG A 137 4.01 5.54 9.57
C ARG A 137 5.19 4.62 9.90
N ARG A 138 6.33 4.80 9.23
CA ARG A 138 7.61 4.58 9.93
C ARG A 138 7.80 5.79 10.82
N ALA A 139 7.99 5.58 12.12
CA ALA A 139 8.21 6.62 13.11
C ALA A 139 9.17 7.69 12.55
N ARG A 140 8.63 8.83 12.14
CA ARG A 140 9.43 10.03 11.96
C ARG A 140 9.63 10.55 13.36
N ALA A 141 10.89 10.59 13.80
CA ALA A 141 11.25 11.26 15.03
C ALA A 141 10.65 12.67 15.05
N ASP A 142 10.03 13.04 16.17
CA ASP A 142 9.42 14.33 16.39
C ASP A 142 10.42 15.46 16.11
N VAL A 143 10.29 16.09 14.95
CA VAL A 143 10.96 17.36 14.70
C VAL A 143 10.06 18.44 15.28
N LYS A 144 10.37 18.87 16.50
CA LYS A 144 9.87 20.14 17.06
C LYS A 144 10.28 21.27 16.12
N VAL A 145 9.32 21.96 15.51
CA VAL A 145 9.54 23.27 14.88
C VAL A 145 8.55 24.27 15.45
N LYS A 146 9.12 25.45 15.74
CA LYS A 146 8.68 26.55 16.59
C LYS A 146 7.45 27.33 16.10
N GLU A 147 6.89 28.05 17.08
CA GLU A 147 5.98 29.21 17.09
C GLU A 147 5.64 29.91 15.76
N GLU A 148 4.32 29.96 15.53
CA GLU A 148 3.46 31.06 15.05
C GLU A 148 4.15 32.27 14.39
N SER A 149 4.36 32.18 13.08
CA SER A 149 4.21 33.33 12.18
C SER A 149 2.71 33.57 11.94
N PRO A 150 2.27 34.72 11.35
CA PRO A 150 0.89 34.87 10.89
C PRO A 150 0.52 33.63 10.10
N GLY A 151 -0.54 32.93 10.53
CA GLY A 151 -0.84 31.59 10.03
C GLY A 151 -0.77 31.58 8.51
N PRO A 152 0.05 30.70 7.90
CA PRO A 152 0.15 30.66 6.45
C PRO A 152 -1.26 30.48 5.89
N ASP A 153 -1.63 31.33 4.95
CA ASP A 153 -2.89 31.28 4.22
C ASP A 153 -3.22 29.81 3.88
N LEU A 154 -4.25 29.27 4.53
CA LEU A 154 -4.53 27.82 4.54
C LEU A 154 -4.80 27.30 3.13
N PHE A 155 -5.31 28.17 2.26
CA PHE A 155 -5.63 27.89 0.86
C PHE A 155 -5.14 29.05 -0.02
N PRO A 156 -3.83 29.10 -0.31
CA PRO A 156 -3.26 30.18 -1.11
C PRO A 156 -3.82 30.11 -2.53
N LEU A 157 -4.14 31.29 -3.09
CA LEU A 157 -4.70 31.39 -4.44
C LEU A 157 -3.75 30.75 -5.47
N LEU A 158 -2.45 30.97 -5.31
CA LEU A 158 -1.41 30.26 -6.04
C LEU A 158 -1.12 28.92 -5.37
N MET A 159 -1.46 27.84 -6.06
CA MET A 159 -1.33 26.49 -5.56
C MET A 159 0.04 25.88 -5.88
N ASP A 160 0.42 24.85 -5.14
CA ASP A 160 1.54 24.00 -5.53
C ASP A 160 1.15 23.19 -6.78
N ARG A 161 2.04 23.08 -7.78
CA ARG A 161 1.80 22.33 -9.03
C ARG A 161 1.45 20.85 -8.81
N LYS A 162 1.71 20.32 -7.61
CA LYS A 162 1.44 18.94 -7.22
C LYS A 162 0.15 18.79 -6.41
N GLN A 163 -0.63 19.86 -6.18
CA GLN A 163 -1.92 19.82 -5.52
C GLN A 163 -3.05 19.71 -6.55
N CYS A 164 -4.16 19.08 -6.15
CA CYS A 164 -5.34 18.93 -6.99
C CYS A 164 -6.26 20.16 -6.87
N PRO A 165 -6.51 20.91 -7.96
CA PRO A 165 -7.36 22.12 -7.95
C PRO A 165 -8.82 21.87 -7.58
N HIS A 166 -9.31 20.63 -7.75
CA HIS A 166 -10.68 20.27 -7.37
C HIS A 166 -10.79 19.89 -5.90
N CYS A 167 -9.84 19.07 -5.40
CA CYS A 167 -9.87 18.58 -4.01
C CYS A 167 -9.63 19.67 -2.98
N ILE A 168 -8.86 20.72 -3.32
CA ILE A 168 -8.57 21.81 -2.37
C ILE A 168 -9.85 22.52 -1.90
N GLY A 169 -10.86 22.53 -2.75
CA GLY A 169 -12.17 23.14 -2.51
C GLY A 169 -13.22 22.21 -1.91
N ASP A 170 -12.92 20.92 -1.76
CA ASP A 170 -13.89 19.95 -1.28
C ASP A 170 -13.95 19.96 0.25
N GLU A 171 -14.96 20.65 0.80
CA GLU A 171 -15.20 20.79 2.24
C GLU A 171 -15.59 19.47 2.94
N THR A 172 -15.93 18.44 2.15
CA THR A 172 -16.20 17.10 2.66
C THR A 172 -14.90 16.35 3.00
N LEU A 173 -13.75 16.80 2.48
CA LEU A 173 -12.44 16.24 2.75
C LEU A 173 -11.75 16.93 3.94
N SER A 174 -10.87 16.19 4.62
CA SER A 174 -10.02 16.76 5.68
C SER A 174 -9.00 17.76 5.13
N PHE A 175 -8.49 18.66 5.98
CA PHE A 175 -7.48 19.64 5.59
C PHE A 175 -6.25 18.99 4.92
N GLU A 176 -5.77 17.87 5.47
CA GLU A 176 -4.63 17.13 4.91
C GLU A 176 -4.91 16.58 3.50
N GLU A 177 -6.14 16.14 3.23
CA GLU A 177 -6.54 15.61 1.93
C GLU A 177 -6.74 16.73 0.91
N ARG A 178 -7.34 17.85 1.34
CA ARG A 178 -7.53 19.05 0.51
C ARG A 178 -6.20 19.64 0.07
N THR A 179 -5.20 19.65 0.96
CA THR A 179 -3.87 20.21 0.70
C THR A 179 -2.85 19.15 0.24
N PHE A 180 -3.28 17.91 -0.04
CA PHE A 180 -2.41 16.80 -0.37
C PHE A 180 -1.51 17.09 -1.57
N LYS A 181 -0.21 16.84 -1.40
CA LYS A 181 0.81 17.01 -2.44
C LYS A 181 1.20 15.66 -3.03
N TYR A 182 0.91 15.45 -4.31
CA TYR A 182 1.34 14.26 -5.02
C TYR A 182 2.86 14.25 -5.23
N CYS A 183 3.46 13.07 -5.40
CA CYS A 183 4.91 12.96 -5.63
C CYS A 183 5.35 13.65 -6.93
N ARG A 184 4.50 13.64 -7.97
CA ARG A 184 4.78 14.21 -9.29
C ARG A 184 3.51 14.85 -9.88
N PRO A 185 3.61 15.97 -10.63
CA PRO A 185 2.46 16.58 -11.31
C PRO A 185 1.69 15.60 -12.20
N ALA A 186 2.40 14.71 -12.92
CA ALA A 186 1.78 13.68 -13.75
C ALA A 186 0.78 12.78 -13.00
N VAL A 187 1.10 12.41 -11.75
CA VAL A 187 0.23 11.57 -10.92
C VAL A 187 -0.97 12.37 -10.41
N MET A 188 -0.79 13.67 -10.14
CA MET A 188 -1.89 14.56 -9.80
C MET A 188 -2.86 14.70 -10.98
N TYR A 189 -2.36 14.84 -12.22
CA TYR A 189 -3.20 14.89 -13.41
C TYR A 189 -4.00 13.61 -13.61
N ASP A 190 -3.36 12.44 -13.50
CA ASP A 190 -4.06 11.16 -13.63
C ASP A 190 -5.14 11.00 -12.55
N HIS A 191 -4.93 11.52 -11.34
CA HIS A 191 -5.96 11.59 -10.32
C HIS A 191 -7.11 12.51 -10.74
N PHE A 192 -6.81 13.72 -11.19
CA PHE A 192 -7.80 14.70 -11.63
C PHE A 192 -8.66 14.14 -12.77
N ASP A 193 -8.03 13.57 -13.80
CA ASP A 193 -8.71 13.01 -14.97
C ASP A 193 -9.63 11.84 -14.59
N ARG A 194 -9.18 10.97 -13.69
CA ARG A 194 -9.97 9.80 -13.27
C ARG A 194 -11.10 10.13 -12.32
N LYS A 195 -10.92 11.12 -11.44
CA LYS A 195 -11.86 11.39 -10.33
C LYS A 195 -12.82 12.54 -10.61
N HIS A 196 -12.36 13.57 -11.32
CA HIS A 196 -13.08 14.85 -11.40
C HIS A 196 -13.58 15.16 -12.82
N THR A 197 -12.90 14.69 -13.87
CA THR A 197 -13.30 14.99 -15.26
C THR A 197 -14.68 14.45 -15.64
N GLN A 198 -15.08 13.28 -15.13
CA GLN A 198 -16.43 12.75 -15.35
C GLN A 198 -17.51 13.60 -14.68
N GLN A 199 -17.22 14.12 -13.48
CA GLN A 199 -18.14 15.01 -12.77
C GLN A 199 -18.26 16.33 -13.51
N LEU A 200 -17.14 16.93 -13.91
CA LEU A 200 -17.11 18.17 -14.68
C LEU A 200 -17.78 18.05 -16.06
N GLY A 201 -17.66 16.91 -16.73
CA GLY A 201 -18.32 16.66 -18.02
C GLY A 201 -19.84 16.43 -17.92
N SER A 202 -20.36 16.10 -16.73
CA SER A 202 -21.77 15.80 -16.51
C SER A 202 -22.59 17.01 -16.06
N VAL A 203 -21.94 18.05 -15.54
CA VAL A 203 -22.62 19.26 -15.06
C VAL A 203 -22.78 20.27 -16.20
N LYS A 204 -23.98 20.85 -16.36
CA LYS A 204 -24.26 21.88 -17.38
C LYS A 204 -23.41 23.16 -17.21
N GLN A 205 -22.84 23.36 -16.04
CA GLN A 205 -22.09 24.55 -15.64
C GLN A 205 -21.01 24.17 -14.63
N MET A 206 -19.74 24.37 -14.98
CA MET A 206 -18.60 24.04 -14.12
C MET A 206 -18.18 25.28 -13.34
N SER A 207 -17.89 25.17 -12.05
CA SER A 207 -17.33 26.26 -11.25
C SER A 207 -15.98 25.88 -10.65
N CYS A 208 -15.22 26.89 -10.23
CA CYS A 208 -14.00 26.64 -9.46
C CYS A 208 -14.35 26.40 -7.99
N ASN A 209 -13.89 25.27 -7.43
CA ASN A 209 -14.11 24.93 -6.03
C ASN A 209 -13.13 25.63 -5.08
N HIS A 210 -12.12 26.34 -5.58
CA HIS A 210 -11.13 27.00 -4.73
C HIS A 210 -11.83 28.00 -3.78
N PRO A 211 -11.55 28.01 -2.46
CA PRO A 211 -12.26 28.85 -1.50
C PRO A 211 -12.31 30.33 -1.88
N LYS A 212 -11.20 30.84 -2.42
CA LYS A 212 -11.07 32.24 -2.88
C LYS A 212 -11.76 32.56 -4.21
N CYS A 213 -12.10 31.57 -5.02
CA CYS A 213 -12.81 31.75 -6.29
C CYS A 213 -14.32 31.52 -6.15
N ARG A 214 -14.76 30.96 -5.02
CA ARG A 214 -16.19 30.74 -4.72
C ARG A 214 -16.94 32.06 -4.55
N GLU A 215 -16.27 33.07 -3.98
CA GLU A 215 -16.82 34.42 -3.80
C GLU A 215 -17.06 35.14 -5.15
N GLU A 216 -16.26 34.82 -6.17
CA GLU A 216 -16.36 35.43 -7.51
C GLU A 216 -17.40 34.75 -8.41
N ALA A 217 -18.04 33.66 -7.95
CA ALA A 217 -19.07 32.90 -8.66
C ALA A 217 -18.72 32.63 -10.14
N LEU A 218 -17.47 32.25 -10.42
CA LEU A 218 -16.99 32.02 -11.79
C LEU A 218 -17.58 30.72 -12.35
N GLU A 219 -18.48 30.88 -13.31
CA GLU A 219 -19.13 29.77 -14.02
C GLU A 219 -18.55 29.60 -15.43
N PHE A 220 -18.07 28.40 -15.72
CA PHE A 220 -17.43 28.02 -16.98
C PHE A 220 -18.36 27.12 -17.81
N LYS A 221 -18.57 27.49 -19.07
CA LYS A 221 -19.37 26.70 -20.04
C LYS A 221 -18.60 25.51 -20.64
N HIS A 222 -17.27 25.59 -20.68
CA HIS A 222 -16.42 24.57 -21.30
C HIS A 222 -15.22 24.22 -20.41
N LEU A 223 -14.80 22.95 -20.46
CA LEU A 223 -13.72 22.41 -19.64
C LEU A 223 -12.41 23.16 -19.88
N ASN A 224 -12.16 23.60 -21.13
CA ASN A 224 -10.97 24.36 -21.47
C ASN A 224 -10.91 25.73 -20.79
N HIS A 225 -12.06 26.40 -20.57
CA HIS A 225 -12.09 27.66 -19.83
C HIS A 225 -11.75 27.44 -18.37
N PHE A 226 -12.25 26.36 -17.76
CA PHE A 226 -11.86 25.96 -16.43
C PHE A 226 -10.36 25.65 -16.34
N LYS A 227 -9.81 24.84 -17.28
CA LYS A 227 -8.37 24.53 -17.31
C LYS A 227 -7.52 25.80 -17.43
N ASN A 228 -7.92 26.75 -18.27
CA ASN A 228 -7.23 28.03 -18.42
C ASN A 228 -7.29 28.88 -17.14
N HIS A 229 -8.45 28.94 -16.48
CA HIS A 229 -8.59 29.62 -15.18
C HIS A 229 -7.64 29.01 -14.14
N VAL A 230 -7.59 27.68 -14.05
CA VAL A 230 -6.70 26.99 -13.12
C VAL A 230 -5.22 27.23 -13.43
N GLU A 231 -4.82 27.30 -14.70
CA GLU A 231 -3.45 27.62 -15.08
C GLU A 231 -3.08 29.08 -14.77
N GLN A 232 -3.97 30.04 -15.06
CA GLN A 232 -3.72 31.47 -14.91
C GLN A 232 -3.85 31.98 -13.46
N VAL A 233 -4.89 31.54 -12.76
CA VAL A 233 -5.21 32.01 -11.39
C VAL A 233 -4.50 31.16 -10.34
N HIS A 234 -4.46 29.84 -10.53
CA HIS A 234 -3.89 28.91 -9.54
C HIS A 234 -2.47 28.44 -9.87
N GLY A 235 -1.95 28.72 -11.07
CA GLY A 235 -0.60 28.31 -11.49
C GLY A 235 -0.45 26.80 -11.72
N VAL A 236 -1.56 26.07 -11.82
CA VAL A 236 -1.57 24.60 -12.02
C VAL A 236 -1.97 24.29 -13.45
N LYS A 237 -1.03 23.83 -14.26
CA LYS A 237 -1.30 23.42 -15.64
C LYS A 237 -1.92 22.03 -15.66
N LEU A 238 -3.21 21.90 -16.01
CA LEU A 238 -3.86 20.60 -16.25
C LEU A 238 -3.53 20.06 -17.65
N ARG A 239 -3.61 18.75 -17.87
CA ARG A 239 -3.35 18.15 -19.19
C ARG A 239 -4.41 18.65 -20.19
N ALA A 240 -3.98 18.96 -21.41
CA ALA A 240 -4.86 19.40 -22.50
C ALA A 240 -5.92 18.33 -22.82
#